data_AF-A0A2A4IZ30-F1
#
_entry.id   AF-A0A2A4IZ30-F1
#
_cell.length_a   1.000
_cell.length_b   1.000
_cell.length_c   1.000
_cell.angle_alpha   90.00
_cell.angle_beta   90.00
_cell.angle_gamma   90.00
#
_symmetry.space_group_name_H-M   'P 1'
#
loop_
_entity.id
_entity.type
_entity.pdbx_description
1 polymer ?
#
loop_
_entity_poly.entity_id
_entity_poly.type
_entity_poly.pdbx_seq_one_letter_code
_entity_poly.pdbx_strand_id
1 'polypeptide(L)'
;MGFSMLRPPADEEVALRLGDHLYGGSTEFIVPQPSIYSEQLSPSFAERVLNYLMMDKQTKTWTSEDSPHCECGVVKQQCDVTDNMTRLPDMMVLPDANTLNHWLVDTQEIYIEMRLVTVESNTVLPDANTLNHWLVDTQEIYIEKRYGGFSASLKNNLTNLIAWYNNKGHHAMPAFVNAINSAILKTVARAPGANITTYTHPLKISKEQISKATVYQHIADAGISGLVLVAYCLMTAGAAIYLVGGRCSQEKRLQLLSGVTPLLYWATALAWDMM
;
A
#
# COMPACT_ATOMS: atom_id res chain seq x y z
N MET A 1 3.62 -27.20 1.35
CA MET A 1 2.28 -26.71 1.72
C MET A 1 2.30 -25.44 2.58
N GLY A 2 3.35 -25.12 3.36
CA GLY A 2 3.35 -23.88 4.18
C GLY A 2 3.11 -22.58 3.38
N PHE A 3 3.69 -22.47 2.19
CA PHE A 3 3.51 -21.30 1.32
C PHE A 3 2.08 -21.10 0.78
N SER A 4 1.23 -22.14 0.77
CA SER A 4 -0.16 -21.98 0.34
C SER A 4 -1.04 -21.32 1.40
N MET A 5 -0.63 -21.34 2.68
CA MET A 5 -1.38 -20.70 3.78
C MET A 5 -1.10 -19.20 3.93
N LEU A 6 -0.03 -18.69 3.32
CA LEU A 6 0.29 -17.25 3.31
C LEU A 6 -0.53 -16.48 2.28
N ARG A 7 -1.24 -17.17 1.37
CA ARG A 7 -1.99 -16.55 0.28
C ARG A 7 -3.35 -16.05 0.79
N PRO A 8 -3.70 -14.77 0.57
CA PRO A 8 -5.05 -14.30 0.84
C PRO A 8 -6.06 -15.01 -0.10
N PRO A 9 -7.25 -15.38 0.40
CA PRO A 9 -8.28 -16.02 -0.40
C PRO A 9 -8.79 -15.08 -1.51
N ALA A 10 -9.12 -15.64 -2.68
CA ALA A 10 -9.48 -14.87 -3.87
C ALA A 10 -10.82 -14.11 -3.77
N ASP A 11 -11.73 -14.53 -2.89
CA ASP A 11 -13.14 -14.10 -2.90
C ASP A 11 -13.61 -13.37 -1.63
N GLU A 12 -12.69 -12.89 -0.78
CA GLU A 12 -13.04 -12.16 0.45
C GLU A 12 -13.09 -10.63 0.26
N GLU A 13 -13.80 -10.16 -0.77
CA GLU A 13 -14.12 -8.74 -0.87
C GLU A 13 -15.21 -8.37 0.16
N VAL A 14 -14.78 -7.84 1.30
CA VAL A 14 -15.65 -7.37 2.39
C VAL A 14 -16.00 -5.89 2.18
N ALA A 15 -17.23 -5.50 2.55
CA ALA A 15 -17.61 -4.10 2.55
C ALA A 15 -16.70 -3.30 3.51
N LEU A 16 -16.02 -2.30 2.98
CA LEU A 16 -15.12 -1.46 3.75
C LEU A 16 -15.86 -0.18 4.16
N ARG A 17 -15.80 0.12 5.46
CA ARG A 17 -16.31 1.40 6.00
C ARG A 17 -15.30 2.50 5.71
N LEU A 18 -15.73 3.52 4.99
CA LEU A 18 -14.93 4.72 4.73
C LEU A 18 -15.18 5.74 5.83
N GLY A 19 -14.20 5.90 6.72
CA GLY A 19 -14.23 6.92 7.76
C GLY A 19 -12.82 7.34 8.15
N ASP A 20 -12.74 8.31 9.05
CA ASP A 20 -11.48 8.99 9.41
C ASP A 20 -10.41 8.06 9.99
N HIS A 21 -10.81 6.89 10.52
CA HIS A 21 -9.92 5.87 11.06
C HIS A 21 -9.17 5.05 10.00
N LEU A 22 -9.55 5.12 8.71
CA LEU A 22 -8.99 4.26 7.68
C LEU A 22 -7.50 4.52 7.42
N TYR A 23 -7.05 5.76 7.62
CA TYR A 23 -5.66 6.19 7.51
C TYR A 23 -5.09 6.64 8.86
N GLY A 24 -5.56 6.04 9.96
CA GLY A 24 -5.06 6.32 11.30
C GLY A 24 -3.55 6.10 11.41
N GLY A 25 -2.85 7.04 12.04
CA GLY A 25 -1.37 7.05 12.11
C GLY A 25 -0.68 7.76 10.94
N SER A 26 -1.44 8.33 9.99
CA SER A 26 -0.92 9.28 9.01
C SER A 26 -1.25 10.72 9.42
N THR A 27 -0.40 11.65 9.00
CA THR A 27 -0.61 13.07 9.28
C THR A 27 -1.38 13.73 8.14
N GLU A 28 -2.51 14.32 8.49
CA GLU A 28 -3.25 15.18 7.58
C GLU A 28 -2.85 16.64 7.77
N PHE A 29 -3.36 17.51 6.91
CA PHE A 29 -3.12 18.93 7.03
C PHE A 29 -4.38 19.74 6.81
N ILE A 30 -4.40 20.92 7.39
CA ILE A 30 -5.52 21.84 7.24
C ILE A 30 -5.02 23.27 7.14
N VAL A 31 -5.60 24.02 6.21
CA VAL A 31 -5.44 25.48 6.14
C VAL A 31 -6.75 26.07 6.66
N PRO A 32 -6.76 26.64 7.89
CA PRO A 32 -7.99 27.08 8.55
C PRO A 32 -8.55 28.36 7.91
N GLN A 33 -7.70 29.16 7.27
CA GLN A 33 -8.09 30.36 6.55
C GLN A 33 -8.28 30.07 5.06
N PRO A 34 -9.28 30.69 4.41
CA PRO A 34 -9.46 30.50 2.98
C PRO A 34 -8.35 31.17 2.17
N SER A 35 -7.91 30.52 1.10
CA SER A 35 -6.82 31.01 0.24
C SER A 35 -7.21 32.18 -0.66
N ILE A 36 -8.50 32.33 -0.94
CA ILE A 36 -9.06 33.42 -1.76
C ILE A 36 -10.23 34.01 -0.99
N TYR A 37 -10.22 35.34 -0.85
CA TYR A 37 -11.28 36.10 -0.20
C TYR A 37 -12.16 36.78 -1.26
N SER A 38 -13.46 36.86 -0.99
CA SER A 38 -14.40 37.65 -1.78
C SER A 38 -15.00 38.72 -0.87
N GLU A 39 -14.99 39.97 -1.30
CA GLU A 39 -15.47 41.11 -0.49
C GLU A 39 -16.95 41.00 -0.08
N GLN A 40 -17.73 40.18 -0.77
CA GLN A 40 -19.18 40.05 -0.60
C GLN A 40 -19.61 38.85 0.27
N LEU A 41 -18.69 37.96 0.65
CA LEU A 41 -19.02 36.72 1.35
C LEU A 41 -18.15 36.52 2.60
N SER A 42 -18.79 36.31 3.76
CA SER A 42 -18.05 36.07 5.01
C SER A 42 -17.40 34.68 5.05
N PRO A 43 -16.15 34.53 5.54
CA PRO A 43 -15.47 33.25 5.66
C PRO A 43 -15.99 32.37 6.83
N SER A 44 -16.85 32.91 7.70
CA SER A 44 -17.34 32.28 8.93
C SER A 44 -17.98 30.89 8.75
N PHE A 45 -18.53 30.60 7.57
CA PHE A 45 -19.06 29.27 7.27
C PHE A 45 -17.94 28.25 7.04
N ALA A 46 -16.95 28.60 6.20
CA ALA A 46 -15.79 27.74 5.90
C ALA A 46 -14.98 27.47 7.17
N GLU A 47 -14.71 28.50 7.97
CA GLU A 47 -13.98 28.38 9.23
C GLU A 47 -14.68 27.43 10.21
N ARG A 48 -16.02 27.50 10.30
CA ARG A 48 -16.78 26.56 11.14
C ARG A 48 -16.67 25.12 10.65
N VAL A 49 -16.70 24.89 9.34
CA VAL A 49 -16.53 23.52 8.78
C VAL A 49 -15.14 22.98 9.12
N LEU A 50 -14.10 23.79 8.89
CA LEU A 50 -12.72 23.41 9.16
C LEU A 50 -12.47 23.18 10.66
N ASN A 51 -13.11 23.97 11.53
CA ASN A 51 -13.05 23.76 12.98
C ASN A 51 -13.62 22.40 13.41
N TYR A 52 -14.73 21.94 12.81
CA TYR A 52 -15.26 20.61 13.12
C TYR A 52 -14.33 19.47 12.66
N LEU A 53 -13.55 19.67 11.58
CA LEU A 53 -12.55 18.69 11.14
C LEU A 53 -11.35 18.61 12.09
N MET A 54 -11.03 19.71 12.77
CA MET A 54 -9.95 19.76 13.77
C MET A 54 -10.37 19.18 15.12
N MET A 55 -11.65 19.26 15.49
CA MET A 55 -12.13 18.86 16.82
C MET A 55 -11.92 17.36 17.14
N ASP A 56 -11.96 16.49 16.13
CA ASP A 56 -11.89 15.04 16.31
C ASP A 56 -10.44 14.49 16.24
N LYS A 57 -9.41 15.33 16.03
CA LYS A 57 -8.02 14.91 15.77
C LYS A 57 -7.00 15.65 16.64
N GLN A 58 -5.85 15.02 16.90
CA GLN A 58 -4.73 15.70 17.56
C GLN A 58 -4.08 16.69 16.59
N THR A 59 -4.33 17.98 16.81
CA THR A 59 -3.78 19.06 15.98
C THR A 59 -2.49 19.63 16.55
N LYS A 60 -1.54 19.95 15.68
CA LYS A 60 -0.35 20.77 16.00
C LYS A 60 -0.32 21.96 15.04
N THR A 61 -0.10 23.15 15.58
CA THR A 61 0.14 24.34 14.75
C THR A 61 1.56 24.29 14.21
N TRP A 62 1.70 24.45 12.90
CA TRP A 62 3.01 24.45 12.24
C TRP A 62 3.87 25.63 12.70
N THR A 63 5.13 25.34 12.98
CA THR A 63 6.19 26.32 13.20
C THR A 63 7.35 26.06 12.25
N SER A 64 8.20 27.06 12.00
CA SER A 64 9.36 26.91 11.12
C SER A 64 10.38 25.87 11.61
N GLU A 65 10.34 25.49 12.89
CA GLU A 65 11.18 24.45 13.50
C GLU A 65 10.63 23.03 13.22
N ASP A 66 9.37 22.90 12.79
CA ASP A 66 8.76 21.63 12.41
C ASP A 66 9.09 21.20 10.98
N SER A 67 9.65 22.12 10.18
CA SER A 67 10.21 21.80 8.86
C SER A 67 11.67 21.40 9.05
N PRO A 68 12.09 20.21 8.58
CA PRO A 68 13.48 19.81 8.65
C PRO A 68 14.35 20.70 7.75
N HIS A 69 15.62 20.86 8.11
CA HIS A 69 16.58 21.42 7.18
C HIS A 69 16.95 20.33 6.17
N CYS A 70 16.64 20.58 4.90
CA CYS A 70 16.89 19.64 3.82
C CYS A 70 17.83 20.25 2.79
N GLU A 71 18.88 19.52 2.43
CA GLU A 71 19.78 19.86 1.34
C GLU A 71 19.51 18.97 0.13
N CYS A 72 19.47 19.58 -1.06
CA CYS A 72 19.35 18.83 -2.31
C CYS A 72 20.67 18.13 -2.64
N GLY A 73 20.74 16.83 -2.38
CA GLY A 73 21.84 15.97 -2.83
C GLY A 73 21.71 15.60 -4.31
N VAL A 74 22.75 14.96 -4.84
CA VAL A 74 22.85 14.62 -6.29
C VAL A 74 21.73 13.67 -6.75
N VAL A 75 21.25 12.80 -5.87
CA VAL A 75 20.25 11.75 -6.19
C VAL A 75 18.99 11.81 -5.34
N LYS A 76 19.06 12.46 -4.17
CA LYS A 76 17.93 12.62 -3.25
C LYS A 76 18.12 13.83 -2.35
N GLN A 77 17.00 14.39 -1.90
CA GLN A 77 16.99 15.38 -0.84
C GLN A 77 17.37 14.69 0.48
N GLN A 78 18.34 15.24 1.21
CA GLN A 78 18.77 14.73 2.50
C GLN A 78 18.31 15.71 3.58
N CYS A 79 17.46 15.23 4.47
CA CYS A 79 16.88 16.02 5.56
C CYS A 79 17.47 15.57 6.89
N ASP A 80 17.87 16.51 7.74
CA ASP A 80 18.31 16.21 9.10
C ASP A 80 17.08 16.01 10.00
N VAL A 81 16.77 14.75 10.31
CA VAL A 81 15.60 14.37 11.13
C VAL A 81 16.02 14.26 12.59
N THR A 82 15.54 15.19 13.43
CA THR A 82 15.79 15.13 14.87
C THR A 82 14.84 14.12 15.55
N ASP A 83 15.32 13.44 16.60
CA ASP A 83 14.60 12.37 17.32
C ASP A 83 13.23 12.81 17.91
N ASN A 84 13.00 14.13 18.02
CA ASN A 84 11.73 14.74 18.43
C ASN A 84 10.61 14.67 17.37
N MET A 85 10.91 14.33 16.11
CA MET A 85 9.92 14.17 15.02
C MET A 85 9.25 12.78 14.99
N THR A 86 9.55 11.90 15.95
CA THR A 86 9.00 10.53 16.04
C THR A 86 7.52 10.47 16.44
N ARG A 87 6.97 11.53 17.04
CA ARG A 87 5.53 11.65 17.36
C ARG A 87 4.88 12.67 16.43
N LEU A 88 4.41 12.16 15.31
CA LEU A 88 3.71 12.91 14.29
C LEU A 88 2.25 13.18 14.71
N PRO A 89 1.75 14.43 14.63
CA PRO A 89 0.36 14.76 14.97
C PRO A 89 -0.61 14.24 13.92
N ASP A 90 -1.83 13.86 14.30
CA ASP A 90 -2.86 13.42 13.34
C ASP A 90 -3.18 14.50 12.30
N MET A 91 -3.04 15.78 12.66
CA MET A 91 -3.29 16.90 11.76
C MET A 91 -2.35 18.09 12.01
N MET A 92 -1.72 18.58 10.95
CA MET A 92 -0.91 19.80 10.95
C MET A 92 -1.75 21.00 10.51
N VAL A 93 -1.77 22.05 11.32
CA VAL A 93 -2.48 23.31 11.01
C VAL A 93 -1.48 24.29 10.40
N LEU A 94 -1.71 24.67 9.15
CA LEU A 94 -0.82 25.56 8.40
C LEU A 94 -1.43 26.96 8.30
N PRO A 95 -0.63 28.03 8.43
CA PRO A 95 -1.15 29.40 8.45
C PRO A 95 -1.72 29.86 7.10
N ASP A 96 -1.11 29.43 5.98
CA ASP A 96 -1.45 29.92 4.65
C ASP A 96 -1.12 28.90 3.55
N ALA A 97 -1.64 29.18 2.34
CA ALA A 97 -1.45 28.32 1.18
C ALA A 97 -0.02 28.32 0.61
N ASN A 98 0.78 29.39 0.82
CA ASN A 98 2.16 29.40 0.35
C ASN A 98 3.05 28.56 1.27
N THR A 99 2.88 28.71 2.59
CA THR A 99 3.50 27.81 3.57
C THR A 99 3.09 26.36 3.37
N LEU A 100 1.83 26.10 3.00
CA LEU A 100 1.38 24.75 2.64
C LEU A 100 2.23 24.15 1.50
N ASN A 101 2.45 24.90 0.42
CA ASN A 101 3.23 24.41 -0.73
C ASN A 101 4.68 24.15 -0.35
N HIS A 102 5.29 25.05 0.43
CA HIS A 102 6.68 24.88 0.89
C HIS A 102 6.81 23.69 1.85
N TRP A 103 5.89 23.58 2.81
CA TRP A 103 5.85 22.48 3.78
C TRP A 103 5.58 21.12 3.11
N LEU A 104 4.71 21.08 2.09
CA LEU A 104 4.45 19.89 1.27
C LEU A 104 5.72 19.34 0.64
N VAL A 105 6.63 20.21 0.18
CA VAL A 105 7.89 19.81 -0.45
C VAL A 105 8.92 19.41 0.60
N ASP A 106 9.12 20.22 1.63
CA ASP A 106 10.18 20.00 2.63
C ASP A 106 9.97 18.77 3.51
N THR A 107 8.71 18.47 3.87
CA THR A 107 8.41 17.38 4.81
C THR A 107 8.16 16.05 4.13
N GLN A 108 8.19 16.02 2.81
CA GLN A 108 7.80 14.87 2.02
C GLN A 108 8.66 13.64 2.31
N GLU A 109 9.98 13.79 2.39
CA GLU A 109 10.92 12.68 2.72
C GLU A 109 10.71 12.12 4.14
N ILE A 110 10.38 12.99 5.11
CA ILE A 110 10.12 12.57 6.50
C ILE A 110 8.91 11.66 6.61
N TYR A 111 7.86 11.97 5.84
CA TYR A 111 6.66 11.14 5.83
C TYR A 111 6.85 9.87 4.97
N ILE A 112 7.78 9.88 4.01
CA ILE A 112 8.10 8.72 3.16
C ILE A 112 8.95 7.67 3.91
N GLU A 113 9.95 8.07 4.69
CA GLU A 113 10.99 7.14 5.23
C GLU A 113 10.54 6.24 6.41
N MET A 114 9.59 5.33 6.14
CA MET A 114 9.73 3.94 6.59
C MET A 114 9.49 3.02 5.40
N ARG A 115 10.48 2.88 4.50
CA ARG A 115 11.28 1.68 4.15
C ARG A 115 12.02 1.92 2.81
N LEU A 116 13.30 1.57 2.77
CA LEU A 116 14.30 1.74 1.69
C LEU A 116 13.94 1.13 0.30
N VAL A 117 14.48 1.72 -0.79
CA VAL A 117 15.56 1.20 -1.69
C VAL A 117 15.81 2.17 -2.89
N THR A 118 17.08 2.32 -3.29
CA THR A 118 17.67 3.24 -4.30
C THR A 118 17.72 2.71 -5.75
N VAL A 119 17.65 3.58 -6.79
CA VAL A 119 18.36 3.46 -8.10
C VAL A 119 18.57 4.86 -8.76
N GLU A 120 19.74 5.09 -9.39
CA GLU A 120 20.20 6.31 -10.10
C GLU A 120 19.78 6.41 -11.59
N SER A 121 19.69 7.63 -12.15
CA SER A 121 20.38 8.06 -13.40
C SER A 121 20.02 9.51 -13.85
N ASN A 122 21.02 10.22 -14.38
CA ASN A 122 21.10 11.64 -14.76
C ASN A 122 20.33 12.07 -16.04
N THR A 123 19.88 13.34 -16.12
CA THR A 123 20.35 14.39 -17.09
C THR A 123 19.60 15.73 -16.95
N VAL A 124 20.22 16.81 -17.45
CA VAL A 124 20.02 18.23 -17.09
C VAL A 124 19.16 19.02 -18.12
N LEU A 125 18.17 19.79 -17.60
CA LEU A 125 17.58 21.12 -17.93
C LEU A 125 17.57 21.65 -19.40
N PRO A 126 16.56 22.42 -19.90
CA PRO A 126 15.92 23.56 -19.20
C PRO A 126 14.43 23.85 -19.52
N ASP A 127 13.84 24.82 -18.81
CA ASP A 127 12.71 25.68 -19.22
C ASP A 127 11.33 25.01 -19.51
N ALA A 128 10.33 25.26 -18.66
CA ALA A 128 8.91 24.85 -18.68
C ALA A 128 8.57 23.34 -18.81
N ASN A 129 9.35 22.58 -19.57
CA ASN A 129 9.43 21.13 -19.50
C ASN A 129 9.98 20.66 -18.15
N THR A 130 10.73 21.49 -17.43
CA THR A 130 11.25 21.19 -16.08
C THR A 130 10.15 20.90 -15.08
N LEU A 131 9.00 21.57 -15.16
CA LEU A 131 7.91 21.35 -14.20
C LEU A 131 7.16 20.05 -14.50
N ASN A 132 6.95 19.75 -15.78
CA ASN A 132 6.29 18.51 -16.23
C ASN A 132 7.22 17.29 -16.14
N HIS A 133 8.51 17.45 -16.45
CA HIS A 133 9.55 16.44 -16.32
C HIS A 133 9.88 16.19 -14.85
N TRP A 134 9.88 17.23 -14.02
CA TRP A 134 9.94 17.07 -12.57
C TRP A 134 8.73 16.29 -12.09
N LEU A 135 7.48 16.68 -12.40
CA LEU A 135 6.28 15.92 -12.00
C LEU A 135 6.31 14.43 -12.42
N VAL A 136 6.90 14.10 -13.58
CA VAL A 136 7.01 12.73 -14.08
C VAL A 136 8.20 11.96 -13.49
N ASP A 137 9.38 12.59 -13.33
CA ASP A 137 10.58 11.98 -12.71
C ASP A 137 10.42 11.77 -11.22
N THR A 138 9.67 12.66 -10.59
CA THR A 138 9.42 12.67 -9.15
C THR A 138 8.40 11.60 -8.79
N GLN A 139 7.50 11.23 -9.71
CA GLN A 139 6.38 10.33 -9.47
C GLN A 139 6.76 8.99 -8.79
N GLU A 140 7.91 8.39 -9.11
CA GLU A 140 8.36 7.14 -8.46
C GLU A 140 8.88 7.34 -7.03
N ILE A 141 9.34 8.54 -6.69
CA ILE A 141 9.99 8.87 -5.41
C ILE A 141 8.96 9.31 -4.36
N TYR A 142 7.88 10.00 -4.73
CA TYR A 142 7.01 10.72 -3.76
C TYR A 142 5.73 10.00 -3.31
N ILE A 143 5.63 8.69 -3.49
CA ILE A 143 4.33 8.02 -3.38
C ILE A 143 3.85 7.85 -1.91
N GLU A 144 4.69 8.01 -0.88
CA GLU A 144 4.41 7.41 0.45
C GLU A 144 4.03 8.40 1.59
N LYS A 145 2.78 8.23 2.09
CA LYS A 145 2.26 8.48 3.47
C LYS A 145 1.63 9.81 3.87
N ARG A 146 1.39 10.73 2.95
CA ARG A 146 0.36 11.77 3.16
C ARG A 146 -0.86 11.42 2.33
N TYR A 147 -1.97 11.07 3.00
CA TYR A 147 -3.17 10.61 2.31
C TYR A 147 -4.13 11.74 1.91
N GLY A 148 -4.02 12.92 2.54
CA GLY A 148 -4.85 14.08 2.18
C GLY A 148 -4.78 15.25 3.15
N GLY A 149 -5.66 16.23 2.93
CA GLY A 149 -5.86 17.40 3.78
C GLY A 149 -6.96 18.32 3.27
N PHE A 150 -7.17 19.43 3.96
CA PHE A 150 -8.35 20.29 3.75
C PHE A 150 -7.97 21.76 3.57
N SER A 151 -8.59 22.42 2.61
CA SER A 151 -8.53 23.88 2.48
C SER A 151 -9.86 24.45 2.00
N ALA A 152 -10.02 25.77 2.09
CA ALA A 152 -11.20 26.47 1.61
C ALA A 152 -10.81 27.62 0.68
N SER A 153 -11.70 27.98 -0.23
CA SER A 153 -11.55 29.10 -1.15
C SER A 153 -12.90 29.77 -1.38
N LEU A 154 -12.97 31.09 -1.29
CA LEU A 154 -14.19 31.86 -1.56
C LEU A 154 -14.06 32.53 -2.92
N LYS A 155 -14.90 32.13 -3.87
CA LYS A 155 -14.92 32.68 -5.23
C LYS A 155 -16.35 32.86 -5.73
N ASN A 156 -16.66 34.00 -6.35
CA ASN A 156 -17.96 34.29 -6.96
C ASN A 156 -19.17 34.08 -6.02
N ASN A 157 -19.09 34.55 -4.77
CA ASN A 157 -20.13 34.36 -3.74
C ASN A 157 -20.45 32.89 -3.39
N LEU A 158 -19.54 31.97 -3.71
CA LEU A 158 -19.62 30.56 -3.34
C LEU A 158 -18.45 30.20 -2.41
N THR A 159 -18.74 29.39 -1.39
CA THR A 159 -17.72 28.78 -0.53
C THR A 159 -17.33 27.43 -1.14
N ASN A 160 -16.11 27.34 -1.65
CA ASN A 160 -15.55 26.09 -2.16
C ASN A 160 -14.70 25.45 -1.06
N LEU A 161 -15.09 24.25 -0.63
CA LEU A 161 -14.31 23.40 0.27
C LEU A 161 -13.54 22.39 -0.57
N ILE A 162 -12.24 22.26 -0.32
CA ILE A 162 -11.32 21.46 -1.11
C ILE A 162 -10.75 20.36 -0.22
N ALA A 163 -10.99 19.11 -0.61
CA ALA A 163 -10.27 17.94 -0.08
C ALA A 163 -9.11 17.61 -1.01
N TRP A 164 -7.91 17.70 -0.47
CA TRP A 164 -6.70 17.14 -1.08
C TRP A 164 -6.64 15.66 -0.71
N TYR A 165 -6.31 14.81 -1.66
CA TYR A 165 -6.13 13.39 -1.43
C TYR A 165 -4.96 12.86 -2.24
N ASN A 166 -4.37 11.77 -1.78
CA ASN A 166 -3.31 11.06 -2.49
C ASN A 166 -3.87 9.76 -3.08
N ASN A 167 -3.60 9.53 -4.36
CA ASN A 167 -4.07 8.37 -5.10
C ASN A 167 -3.38 7.04 -4.69
N LYS A 168 -2.34 7.08 -3.85
CA LYS A 168 -1.77 5.85 -3.26
C LYS A 168 -2.78 5.13 -2.36
N GLY A 169 -3.60 5.88 -1.62
CA GLY A 169 -4.66 5.27 -0.83
C GLY A 169 -5.81 4.84 -1.74
N HIS A 170 -6.01 3.53 -1.92
CA HIS A 170 -7.08 2.98 -2.76
C HIS A 170 -8.48 3.55 -2.46
N HIS A 171 -8.70 3.96 -1.22
CA HIS A 171 -9.97 4.53 -0.75
C HIS A 171 -9.83 5.97 -0.22
N ALA A 172 -8.73 6.66 -0.52
CA ALA A 172 -8.45 7.99 0.03
C ALA A 172 -9.48 9.00 -0.45
N MET A 173 -9.66 9.12 -1.76
CA MET A 173 -10.63 10.05 -2.36
C MET A 173 -12.02 9.98 -1.71
N PRO A 174 -12.73 8.83 -1.69
CA PRO A 174 -14.07 8.78 -1.11
C PRO A 174 -14.08 8.94 0.42
N ALA A 175 -12.99 8.60 1.13
CA ALA A 175 -12.89 8.83 2.57
C ALA A 175 -12.80 10.32 2.91
N PHE A 176 -11.93 11.09 2.23
CA PHE A 176 -11.78 12.54 2.45
C PHE A 176 -13.04 13.32 2.05
N VAL A 177 -13.73 12.90 0.98
CA VAL A 177 -15.02 13.48 0.59
C VAL A 177 -16.08 13.22 1.67
N ASN A 178 -16.14 12.01 2.24
CA ASN A 178 -17.05 11.71 3.34
C ASN A 178 -16.74 12.58 4.58
N ALA A 179 -15.46 12.75 4.93
CA ALA A 179 -15.03 13.58 6.06
C ALA A 179 -15.50 15.04 5.92
N ILE A 180 -15.31 15.66 4.75
CA ILE A 180 -15.82 17.02 4.48
C ILE A 180 -17.35 17.06 4.58
N ASN A 181 -18.06 16.12 3.96
CA ASN A 181 -19.52 16.12 3.96
C ASN A 181 -20.09 15.94 5.37
N SER A 182 -19.47 15.10 6.19
CA SER A 182 -19.81 14.97 7.61
C SER A 182 -19.57 16.28 8.37
N ALA A 183 -18.47 16.98 8.13
CA ALA A 183 -18.21 18.28 8.75
C ALA A 183 -19.21 19.36 8.31
N ILE A 184 -19.61 19.38 7.04
CA ILE A 184 -20.70 20.25 6.55
C ILE A 184 -22.02 19.90 7.23
N LEU A 185 -22.33 18.61 7.40
CA LEU A 185 -23.54 18.20 8.11
C LEU A 185 -23.53 18.69 9.56
N LYS A 186 -22.40 18.57 10.26
CA LYS A 186 -22.21 19.09 11.63
C LYS A 186 -22.43 20.61 11.70
N THR A 187 -21.93 21.38 10.74
CA THR A 187 -22.13 22.85 10.73
C THR A 187 -23.57 23.25 10.47
N VAL A 188 -24.21 22.63 9.48
CA VAL A 188 -25.57 22.99 9.07
C VAL A 188 -26.58 22.54 10.12
N ALA A 189 -26.45 21.32 10.64
CA ALA A 189 -27.33 20.77 11.66
C ALA A 189 -27.07 21.34 13.07
N ARG A 190 -25.94 22.03 13.28
CA ARG A 190 -25.46 22.50 14.60
C ARG A 190 -25.44 21.40 15.65
N ALA A 191 -25.22 20.17 15.21
CA ALA A 191 -25.19 18.98 16.05
C ALA A 191 -23.82 18.32 15.90
N PRO A 192 -22.95 18.39 16.93
CA PRO A 192 -21.59 17.84 16.84
C PRO A 192 -21.57 16.32 16.64
N GLY A 193 -22.64 15.63 17.05
CA GLY A 193 -22.81 14.18 16.89
C GLY A 193 -23.34 13.73 15.51
N ALA A 194 -23.70 14.65 14.62
CA ALA A 194 -24.15 14.28 13.27
C ALA A 194 -22.95 13.79 12.44
N ASN A 195 -23.06 12.61 11.83
CA ASN A 195 -21.98 12.05 11.01
C ASN A 195 -22.56 11.24 9.85
N ILE A 196 -21.88 11.25 8.71
CA ILE A 196 -22.20 10.44 7.54
C ILE A 196 -21.25 9.24 7.51
N THR A 197 -21.83 8.04 7.46
CA THR A 197 -21.07 6.79 7.30
C THR A 197 -21.19 6.31 5.87
N THR A 198 -20.06 6.23 5.17
CA THR A 198 -20.01 5.72 3.81
C THR A 198 -19.40 4.32 3.81
N TYR A 199 -19.96 3.42 3.00
CA TYR A 199 -19.47 2.05 2.83
C TYR A 199 -19.21 1.80 1.35
N THR A 200 -18.03 1.28 1.02
CA THR A 200 -17.76 0.75 -0.33
C THR A 200 -18.10 -0.73 -0.33
N HIS A 201 -19.13 -1.09 -1.09
CA HIS A 201 -19.52 -2.47 -1.31
C HIS A 201 -19.24 -2.82 -2.79
N PRO A 202 -18.19 -3.59 -3.08
CA PRO A 202 -17.96 -4.08 -4.43
C PRO A 202 -19.16 -4.87 -4.95
N LEU A 203 -19.53 -4.65 -6.21
CA LEU A 203 -20.60 -5.42 -6.83
C LEU A 203 -20.04 -6.78 -7.24
N LYS A 204 -20.65 -7.85 -6.75
CA LYS A 204 -20.33 -9.22 -7.17
C LYS A 204 -20.88 -9.46 -8.58
N ILE A 205 -20.11 -9.12 -9.61
CA ILE A 205 -20.43 -9.45 -11.00
C ILE A 205 -20.23 -10.98 -11.20
N SER A 206 -21.05 -11.59 -12.06
CA SER A 206 -21.40 -13.02 -12.05
C SER A 206 -20.24 -14.05 -12.06
N LYS A 207 -20.59 -15.28 -11.68
CA LYS A 207 -19.75 -16.48 -11.49
C LYS A 207 -18.85 -16.91 -12.67
N GLU A 208 -18.94 -16.29 -13.84
CA GLU A 208 -18.19 -16.67 -15.05
C GLU A 208 -17.04 -15.73 -15.43
N GLN A 209 -16.94 -14.55 -14.83
CA GLN A 209 -15.71 -13.79 -14.97
C GLN A 209 -14.66 -14.47 -14.10
N ILE A 210 -13.74 -15.18 -14.77
CA ILE A 210 -12.51 -15.67 -14.16
C ILE A 210 -11.85 -14.45 -13.51
N SER A 211 -12.08 -14.28 -12.21
CA SER A 211 -11.44 -13.21 -11.45
C SER A 211 -9.95 -13.36 -11.67
N LYS A 212 -9.24 -12.25 -11.89
CA LYS A 212 -7.77 -12.29 -11.98
C LYS A 212 -7.20 -13.07 -10.78
N ALA A 213 -7.82 -12.94 -9.60
CA ALA A 213 -7.47 -13.68 -8.40
C ALA A 213 -7.64 -15.21 -8.58
N THR A 214 -8.72 -15.67 -9.22
CA THR A 214 -8.92 -17.09 -9.56
C THR A 214 -7.85 -17.59 -10.53
N VAL A 215 -7.47 -16.81 -11.55
CA VAL A 215 -6.35 -17.17 -12.45
C VAL A 215 -5.05 -17.31 -11.66
N TYR A 216 -4.71 -16.32 -10.83
CA TYR A 216 -3.49 -16.35 -10.04
C TYR A 216 -3.47 -17.54 -9.08
N GLN A 217 -4.62 -17.89 -8.50
CA GLN A 217 -4.77 -19.08 -7.68
C GLN A 217 -4.46 -20.35 -8.48
N HIS A 218 -5.05 -20.52 -9.66
CA HIS A 218 -4.78 -21.68 -10.52
C HIS A 218 -3.31 -21.77 -10.96
N ILE A 219 -2.68 -20.67 -11.33
CA ILE A 219 -1.25 -20.63 -11.69
C ILE A 219 -0.39 -21.11 -10.52
N ALA A 220 -0.69 -20.61 -9.33
CA ALA A 220 0.11 -20.92 -8.17
C ALA A 220 -0.16 -22.35 -7.65
N ASP A 221 -1.37 -22.89 -7.82
CA ASP A 221 -1.69 -24.30 -7.54
C ASP A 221 -0.99 -25.24 -8.53
N ALA A 222 -0.89 -24.84 -9.81
CA ALA A 222 -0.06 -25.55 -10.79
C ALA A 222 1.43 -25.55 -10.40
N GLY A 223 1.93 -24.45 -9.81
CA GLY A 223 3.28 -24.38 -9.25
C GLY A 223 3.49 -25.39 -8.10
N ILE A 224 2.52 -25.52 -7.20
CA ILE A 224 2.56 -26.52 -6.11
C ILE A 224 2.57 -27.94 -6.69
N SER A 225 1.72 -28.21 -7.69
CA SER A 225 1.70 -29.50 -8.38
C SER A 225 3.06 -29.84 -8.99
N GLY A 226 3.72 -28.86 -9.63
CA GLY A 226 5.08 -29.02 -10.15
C GLY A 226 6.11 -29.38 -9.07
N LEU A 227 6.06 -28.73 -7.91
CA LEU A 227 6.95 -29.05 -6.78
C LEU A 227 6.73 -30.47 -6.24
N VAL A 228 5.47 -30.92 -6.16
CA VAL A 228 5.14 -32.29 -5.75
C VAL A 228 5.66 -33.30 -6.78
N LEU A 229 5.53 -33.00 -8.07
CA LEU A 229 6.07 -33.83 -9.14
C LEU A 229 7.59 -33.99 -9.01
N VAL A 230 8.32 -32.89 -8.77
CA VAL A 230 9.77 -32.92 -8.56
C VAL A 230 10.13 -33.76 -7.33
N ALA A 231 9.40 -33.61 -6.22
CA ALA A 231 9.63 -34.43 -5.02
C ALA A 231 9.46 -35.93 -5.30
N TYR A 232 8.44 -36.30 -6.09
CA TYR A 232 8.22 -37.68 -6.51
C TYR A 232 9.33 -38.21 -7.43
N CYS A 233 9.82 -37.38 -8.36
CA CYS A 233 10.97 -37.73 -9.21
C CYS A 233 12.25 -37.96 -8.38
N LEU A 234 12.47 -37.17 -7.33
CA LEU A 234 13.61 -37.36 -6.43
C LEU A 234 13.49 -38.64 -5.60
N MET A 235 12.28 -38.96 -5.12
CA MET A 235 12.02 -40.19 -4.36
C MET A 235 12.34 -41.43 -5.21
N THR A 236 11.81 -41.48 -6.44
CA THR A 236 12.04 -42.61 -7.36
C THR A 236 13.51 -42.72 -7.79
N ALA A 237 14.21 -41.59 -8.00
CA ALA A 237 15.64 -41.58 -8.25
C ALA A 237 16.44 -42.14 -7.07
N GLY A 238 16.04 -41.83 -5.83
CA GLY A 238 16.65 -42.36 -4.61
C GLY A 238 16.57 -43.88 -4.49
N ALA A 239 15.40 -44.47 -4.79
CA ALA A 239 15.21 -45.94 -4.77
C ALA A 239 16.12 -46.65 -5.80
N ALA A 240 16.31 -46.05 -6.98
CA ALA A 240 17.15 -46.62 -8.03
C ALA A 240 18.64 -46.76 -7.63
N ILE A 241 19.13 -45.96 -6.68
CA ILE A 241 20.52 -46.02 -6.20
C ILE A 241 20.81 -47.39 -5.58
N TYR A 242 19.87 -47.99 -4.84
CA TYR A 242 20.06 -49.31 -4.22
C TYR A 242 20.18 -50.43 -5.26
N LEU A 243 19.35 -50.37 -6.32
CA LEU A 243 19.43 -51.32 -7.45
C LEU A 243 20.76 -51.23 -8.20
N VAL A 244 21.27 -50.01 -8.40
CA VAL A 244 22.59 -49.79 -9.03
C VAL A 244 23.71 -50.26 -8.11
N GLY A 245 23.62 -49.96 -6.81
CA GLY A 245 24.56 -50.43 -5.79
C GLY A 245 24.70 -51.95 -5.77
N GLY A 246 23.56 -52.67 -5.67
CA GLY A 246 23.52 -54.14 -5.70
C GLY A 246 23.99 -54.76 -7.02
N ARG A 247 23.95 -54.00 -8.12
CA ARG A 247 24.57 -54.41 -9.40
C ARG A 247 26.08 -54.21 -9.37
N CYS A 248 26.56 -53.08 -8.86
CA CYS A 248 27.99 -52.76 -8.76
C CYS A 248 28.72 -53.74 -7.82
N SER A 249 28.11 -54.13 -6.71
CA SER A 249 28.63 -55.14 -5.77
C SER A 249 28.45 -56.59 -6.22
N GLN A 250 27.86 -56.83 -7.41
CA GLN A 250 27.57 -58.16 -7.98
C GLN A 250 26.58 -59.01 -7.17
N GLU A 251 25.82 -58.43 -6.24
CA GLU A 251 24.81 -59.14 -5.44
C GLU A 251 23.69 -59.72 -6.31
N LYS A 252 23.21 -58.95 -7.30
CA LYS A 252 22.23 -59.44 -8.27
C LYS A 252 22.69 -60.72 -8.97
N ARG A 253 24.00 -60.81 -9.28
CA ARG A 253 24.58 -61.98 -9.95
C ARG A 253 24.64 -63.18 -9.01
N LEU A 254 24.98 -62.97 -7.74
CA LEU A 254 24.98 -64.02 -6.72
C LEU A 254 23.57 -64.59 -6.48
N GLN A 255 22.56 -63.72 -6.41
CA GLN A 255 21.16 -64.16 -6.23
C GLN A 255 20.66 -64.99 -7.41
N LEU A 256 21.01 -64.63 -8.65
CA LEU A 256 20.69 -65.44 -9.83
C LEU A 256 21.42 -66.80 -9.84
N LEU A 257 22.68 -66.83 -9.40
CA LEU A 257 23.44 -68.08 -9.24
C LEU A 257 22.86 -69.01 -8.17
N SER A 258 22.23 -68.44 -7.13
CA SER A 258 21.56 -69.22 -6.07
C SER A 258 20.23 -69.84 -6.48
N GLY A 259 19.79 -69.65 -7.74
CA GLY A 259 18.57 -70.24 -8.29
C GLY A 259 17.33 -69.34 -8.23
N VAL A 260 17.47 -68.06 -7.85
CA VAL A 260 16.36 -67.10 -7.90
C VAL A 260 16.05 -66.77 -9.36
N THR A 261 14.77 -66.88 -9.75
CA THR A 261 14.36 -66.50 -11.10
C THR A 261 14.34 -64.98 -11.26
N PRO A 262 14.68 -64.42 -12.44
CA PRO A 262 14.68 -62.97 -12.66
C PRO A 262 13.33 -62.30 -12.37
N LEU A 263 12.22 -63.01 -12.58
CA LEU A 263 10.87 -62.52 -12.35
C LEU A 263 10.59 -62.36 -10.84
N LEU A 264 11.04 -63.32 -10.02
CA LEU A 264 10.95 -63.23 -8.57
C LEU A 264 11.79 -62.07 -8.02
N TYR A 265 13.02 -61.88 -8.53
CA TYR A 265 13.89 -60.76 -8.13
C TYR A 265 13.24 -59.39 -8.38
N TRP A 266 12.65 -59.18 -9.56
CA TRP A 266 11.98 -57.90 -9.86
C TRP A 266 10.67 -57.74 -9.11
N ALA A 267 9.93 -58.83 -8.87
CA ALA A 267 8.73 -58.80 -8.04
C ALA A 267 9.04 -58.43 -6.59
N THR A 268 10.13 -58.98 -6.01
CA THR A 268 10.57 -58.62 -4.66
C THR A 268 11.10 -57.19 -4.59
N ALA A 269 11.82 -56.73 -5.62
CA ALA A 269 12.29 -55.34 -5.69
C ALA A 269 11.11 -54.36 -5.77
N LEU A 270 10.10 -54.65 -6.60
CA LEU A 270 8.90 -53.83 -6.72
C LEU A 270 8.06 -53.87 -5.43
N ALA A 271 7.93 -55.05 -4.81
CA ALA A 271 7.26 -55.18 -3.52
C ALA A 271 7.96 -54.36 -2.42
N TRP A 272 9.29 -54.36 -2.42
CA TRP A 272 10.10 -53.54 -1.50
C TRP A 272 9.93 -52.04 -1.74
N ASP A 273 9.90 -51.59 -3.01
CA ASP A 273 9.70 -50.17 -3.34
C ASP A 273 8.26 -49.67 -3.02
N MET A 274 7.28 -50.58 -2.93
CA MET A 274 5.88 -50.25 -2.62
C MET A 274 5.53 -50.37 -1.12
N MET A 275 6.35 -51.07 -0.33
CA MET A 275 6.17 -51.25 1.12
C MET A 275 6.82 -50.11 1.91
#